data_AF-A0A0C1KW32-F1
#
_entry.id   AF-A0A0C1KW32-F1
#
_cell.length_a   1.000
_cell.length_b   1.000
_cell.length_c   1.000
_cell.angle_alpha   90.00
_cell.angle_beta   90.00
_cell.angle_gamma   90.00
#
_symmetry.space_group_name_H-M   'P 1'
#
loop_
_entity.id
_entity.type
_entity.pdbx_description
1 polymer ?
#
loop_
_entity_poly.entity_id
_entity_poly.type
_entity_poly.pdbx_seq_one_letter_code
_entity_poly.pdbx_strand_id
1 'polypeptide(L)' 'MSEYKFDRSAFRMMTFQDSDASNIFGKEVPYAERLRQAYFLISKAYGFTMENQPRLDRNYFSMRKMNP' A
#
# COMPACT_ATOMS: atom_id res chain seq x y z
N MET A 1 14.35 11.54 23.26
CA MET A 1 14.68 10.96 21.94
C MET A 1 15.09 9.47 22.04
N SER A 2 14.33 8.66 22.78
CA SER A 2 14.56 7.21 22.94
C SER A 2 13.50 6.34 22.25
N GLU A 3 12.51 6.96 21.61
CA GLU A 3 11.27 6.28 21.16
C GLU A 3 11.35 5.69 19.75
N TYR A 4 12.31 6.11 18.93
CA TYR A 4 12.50 5.56 17.58
C TYR A 4 13.75 4.67 17.54
N LYS A 5 13.73 3.59 18.33
CA LYS A 5 14.77 2.57 18.27
C LYS A 5 14.48 1.67 17.09
N PHE A 6 15.39 1.59 16.13
CA PHE A 6 15.27 0.72 14.96
C PHE A 6 15.06 -0.74 15.43
N ASP A 7 13.85 -1.25 15.21
CA ASP A 7 13.50 -2.61 15.57
C ASP A 7 14.12 -3.59 14.56
N ARG A 8 15.22 -4.20 14.98
CA ARG A 8 15.93 -5.22 14.19
C ARG A 8 15.14 -6.52 14.05
N SER A 9 14.10 -6.73 14.86
CA SER A 9 13.23 -7.91 14.77
C SER A 9 12.17 -7.77 13.68
N ALA A 10 11.86 -6.53 13.24
CA ALA A 10 10.93 -6.29 12.14
C ALA A 10 11.45 -6.79 10.79
N PHE A 11 12.76 -6.88 10.62
CA PHE A 11 13.40 -7.34 9.38
C PHE A 11 14.07 -8.71 9.62
N ARG A 12 13.33 -9.79 9.36
CA ARG A 12 13.88 -11.15 9.37
C ARG A 12 14.04 -11.68 7.95
N MET A 13 15.10 -12.45 7.71
CA MET A 13 15.27 -13.16 6.44
C MET A 13 14.21 -14.26 6.36
N MET A 14 13.30 -14.17 5.38
CA MET A 14 12.19 -15.11 5.20
C MET A 14 12.39 -15.93 3.93
N THR A 15 11.97 -17.19 3.95
CA THR A 15 11.84 -17.95 2.70
C THR A 15 10.65 -17.42 1.90
N PHE A 16 10.57 -17.78 0.61
CA PHE A 16 9.42 -17.41 -0.23
C PHE A 16 8.09 -17.85 0.39
N GLN A 17 8.04 -19.08 0.92
CA GLN A 17 6.84 -19.63 1.57
C GLN A 17 6.49 -18.86 2.85
N ASP A 18 7.47 -18.50 3.66
CA ASP A 18 7.24 -17.73 4.89
C ASP A 18 6.71 -16.33 4.61
N SER A 19 7.20 -15.70 3.52
CA SER A 19 6.73 -14.39 3.07
C SER A 19 5.29 -14.47 2.57
N ASP A 20 4.95 -15.47 1.75
CA ASP A 20 3.58 -15.68 1.24
C ASP A 20 2.61 -15.98 2.39
N ALA A 21 3.02 -16.78 3.38
CA ALA A 21 2.22 -17.06 4.58
C ALA A 21 2.09 -15.86 5.53
N SER A 22 3.07 -14.95 5.55
CA SER A 22 3.02 -13.71 6.35
C SER A 22 2.12 -12.63 5.75
N ASN A 23 1.64 -12.83 4.52
CA ASN A 23 0.70 -11.93 3.90
C ASN A 23 -0.66 -12.05 4.58
N ILE A 24 -0.93 -11.09 5.47
CA ILE A 24 -2.15 -11.01 6.29
C ILE A 24 -3.42 -11.00 5.39
N PHE A 25 -3.27 -10.58 4.14
CA PHE A 25 -4.34 -10.54 3.16
C PHE A 25 -4.10 -11.60 2.08
N GLY A 26 -4.66 -12.79 2.31
CA GLY A 26 -4.63 -13.88 1.34
C GLY A 26 -5.25 -13.50 0.00
N LYS A 27 -4.91 -14.25 -1.06
CA LYS A 27 -5.44 -14.04 -2.43
C LYS A 27 -6.97 -14.18 -2.51
N GLU A 28 -7.58 -14.82 -1.52
CA GLU A 28 -9.02 -15.00 -1.34
C GLU A 28 -9.78 -13.69 -1.14
N VAL A 29 -9.11 -12.61 -0.73
CA VAL A 29 -9.74 -11.30 -0.54
C VAL A 29 -10.09 -10.71 -1.91
N PRO A 30 -11.32 -10.18 -2.12
CA PRO A 30 -11.71 -9.53 -3.36
C PRO A 30 -10.73 -8.42 -3.77
N TYR A 31 -10.49 -8.28 -5.07
CA TYR A 31 -9.51 -7.30 -5.60
C TYR A 31 -9.78 -5.87 -5.11
N ALA A 32 -11.05 -5.48 -5.01
CA ALA A 32 -11.44 -4.16 -4.51
C ALA A 32 -10.97 -3.91 -3.06
N GLU A 33 -11.07 -4.92 -2.20
CA GLU A 33 -10.62 -4.81 -0.80
C GLU A 33 -9.10 -4.80 -0.70
N ARG A 34 -8.39 -5.55 -1.56
CA ARG A 34 -6.93 -5.43 -1.66
C ARG A 34 -6.49 -4.03 -2.06
N LEU A 35 -7.22 -3.41 -2.99
CA LEU A 35 -6.94 -2.04 -3.44
C LEU A 35 -7.18 -1.03 -2.31
N ARG A 36 -8.26 -1.19 -1.52
CA ARG A 36 -8.50 -0.38 -0.31
C ARG A 36 -7.38 -0.52 0.73
N GLN A 37 -6.94 -1.74 1.00
CA GLN A 37 -5.85 -2.00 1.94
C GLN A 37 -4.54 -1.34 1.48
N ALA A 38 -4.16 -1.53 0.22
CA ALA A 38 -2.99 -0.89 -0.35
C ALA A 38 -3.09 0.64 -0.25
N TYR A 39 -4.26 1.20 -0.56
CA TYR A 39 -4.49 2.63 -0.47
C TYR A 39 -4.41 3.17 0.96
N PHE A 40 -4.86 2.39 1.96
CA PHE A 40 -4.69 2.71 3.37
C PHE A 40 -3.23 2.78 3.81
N LEU A 41 -2.41 1.82 3.37
CA LEU A 41 -0.97 1.84 3.65
C LEU A 41 -0.30 3.07 3.00
N ILE A 42 -0.69 3.42 1.78
CA ILE A 42 -0.22 4.63 1.09
C ILE A 42 -0.62 5.88 1.88
N SER A 43 -1.86 5.98 2.36
CA SER A 43 -2.32 7.15 3.12
C SER A 43 -1.53 7.36 4.41
N LYS A 44 -1.18 6.26 5.09
CA LYS A 44 -0.31 6.29 6.28
C LYS A 44 1.12 6.70 5.93
N ALA A 45 1.68 6.22 4.82
CA ALA A 45 3.03 6.53 4.40
C ALA A 45 3.21 8.00 3.99
N TYR A 46 2.21 8.59 3.32
CA TYR A 46 2.27 9.97 2.80
C TYR A 46 1.50 10.99 3.66
N GLY A 47 0.90 10.56 4.77
CA GLY A 47 0.31 11.46 5.76
C GLY A 47 -1.01 12.13 5.35
N PHE A 48 -1.84 11.47 4.52
CA PHE A 48 -3.17 11.95 4.17
C PHE A 48 -4.28 11.05 4.73
N THR A 49 -5.51 11.58 4.82
CA THR A 49 -6.68 10.84 5.31
C THR A 49 -7.54 10.34 4.16
N MET A 50 -8.39 9.35 4.44
CA MET A 50 -9.30 8.79 3.45
C MET A 50 -10.41 9.78 3.03
N GLU A 51 -10.70 10.77 3.86
CA GLU A 51 -11.69 11.81 3.61
C GLU A 51 -11.09 12.95 2.77
N ASN A 52 -9.79 13.23 2.94
CA ASN A 52 -9.09 14.31 2.25
C ASN A 52 -7.93 13.75 1.40
N GLN A 53 -8.32 13.03 0.34
CA GLN A 53 -7.39 12.37 -0.56
C GLN A 53 -6.75 13.37 -1.54
N PRO A 54 -5.45 13.22 -1.84
CA PRO A 54 -4.81 14.02 -2.87
C PRO A 54 -5.46 13.77 -4.23
N ARG A 55 -5.77 14.86 -4.95
CA ARG A 55 -6.38 14.80 -6.27
C ARG A 55 -5.33 14.50 -7.33
N LEU A 56 -5.68 13.66 -8.31
CA LEU A 56 -4.82 13.40 -9.45
C LEU A 56 -4.64 14.67 -10.28
N ASP A 57 -3.39 15.09 -10.49
CA ASP A 57 -3.07 16.18 -11.40
C ASP A 57 -3.22 15.70 -12.86
N ARG A 58 -4.28 16.15 -13.51
CA ARG A 58 -4.61 15.79 -14.89
C ARG A 58 -3.72 16.46 -15.94
N ASN A 59 -2.95 17.48 -15.57
CA ASN A 59 -2.01 18.12 -16.49
C ASN A 59 -0.75 17.27 -16.65
N TYR A 60 -0.26 16.68 -15.57
CA TYR A 60 0.89 15.77 -15.60
C TYR A 60 0.50 14.33 -15.93
N PHE A 61 -0.58 13.84 -15.32
CA PHE A 61 -1.10 12.49 -15.54
C PHE A 61 -2.32 12.55 -16.44
N SER A 62 -2.08 12.41 -17.74
CA SER A 62 -3.13 12.32 -18.75
C SER A 62 -3.16 10.94 -19.37
N MET A 63 -4.36 10.47 -19.70
CA MET A 63 -4.55 9.25 -20.50
C MET A 63 -5.31 9.63 -21.76
N ARG A 64 -4.78 9.26 -22.93
CA ARG A 64 -5.52 9.41 -24.17
C ARG A 64 -6.54 8.28 -24.28
N LYS A 65 -7.78 8.64 -24.65
CA LYS A 65 -8.79 7.65 -25.00
C LYS A 65 -8.29 6.88 -26.21
N MET A 66 -8.09 5.57 -26.05
CA MET A 66 -7.90 4.67 -27.18
C MET A 66 -9.29 4.48 -27.81
N ASN A 67 -9.50 5.07 -28.99
CA ASN A 67 -10.72 4.82 -29.74
C ASN A 67 -10.69 3.37 -30.24
N PRO A 68 -11.83 2.65 -30.22
CA PRO A 68 -11.94 1.31 -30.78
C PRO A 68 -11.70 1.30 -32.30
#